data_AF-A0A6I7WCW5-F1
#
_entry.id   AF-A0A6I7WCW5-F1
#
_cell.length_a   1.000
_cell.length_b   1.000
_cell.length_c   1.000
_cell.angle_alpha   90.00
_cell.angle_beta   90.00
_cell.angle_gamma   90.00
#
_symmetry.space_group_name_H-M   'P 1'
#
loop_
_entity.id
_entity.type
_entity.pdbx_description
1 polymer ?
#
loop_
_entity_poly.entity_id
_entity_poly.type
_entity_poly.pdbx_seq_one_letter_code
_entity_poly.pdbx_strand_id
1 'polypeptide(L)'
;RLLKGLDKLEELSFRHSSFDKSLDISDNTFNCIPDLTNTKLTNQVSLGRMKIKKKYSNGGDHDGERLCRLKELAEANKSYQQALDFHVTEMQANRERLPSEFYKKLDYAFYKIAIYGQSITLPLKNLGYLTLLFTSIYASMSIVQHPPGHWYDWIDRFFIGLLYSLSQVFPFVSAGRNSAADSLNQLFPCETIPDGFYFFSIFQGVLSVIFSFLICLGFRNRFRR
;
A
#
# COMPACT_ATOMS: atom_id res chain seq x y z
N ARG A 1 12.72 -34.54 -3.72
CA ARG A 1 11.50 -35.24 -3.23
C ARG A 1 10.33 -34.32 -3.49
N LEU A 2 9.27 -34.79 -4.15
CA LEU A 2 8.05 -34.01 -4.40
C LEU A 2 7.10 -34.19 -3.22
N LEU A 3 6.74 -33.11 -2.54
CA LEU A 3 5.65 -33.09 -1.58
C LEU A 3 4.43 -32.57 -2.34
N LYS A 4 3.39 -33.37 -2.52
CA LYS A 4 2.11 -32.96 -3.13
C LYS A 4 0.96 -33.38 -2.21
N GLY A 5 -0.03 -32.51 -2.02
CA GLY A 5 -1.28 -32.83 -1.31
C GLY A 5 -1.23 -32.66 0.22
N LEU A 6 -0.86 -31.47 0.71
CA LEU A 6 -0.67 -31.19 2.14
C LEU A 6 -1.71 -30.20 2.69
N ASP A 7 -2.99 -30.46 2.42
CA ASP A 7 -4.10 -29.53 2.72
C ASP A 7 -4.45 -29.41 4.21
N LYS A 8 -3.80 -30.18 5.10
CA LYS A 8 -4.03 -30.18 6.57
C LYS A 8 -2.74 -30.31 7.40
N LEU A 9 -1.67 -29.61 7.03
CA LEU A 9 -0.47 -29.54 7.88
C LEU A 9 -0.56 -28.41 8.90
N GLU A 10 -0.39 -28.75 10.17
CA GLU A 10 -0.27 -27.78 11.27
C GLU A 10 1.16 -27.23 11.39
N GLU A 11 2.18 -28.07 11.15
CA GLU A 11 3.58 -27.66 11.15
C GLU A 11 4.38 -28.46 10.10
N LEU A 12 5.28 -27.79 9.39
CA LEU A 12 6.23 -28.42 8.46
C LEU A 12 7.61 -27.85 8.76
N SER A 13 8.48 -28.64 9.40
CA SER A 13 9.83 -28.20 9.75
C SER A 13 10.89 -29.09 9.11
N PHE A 14 11.84 -28.44 8.46
CA PHE A 14 13.07 -29.02 7.93
C PHE A 14 14.28 -28.48 8.67
N ARG A 15 14.10 -27.89 9.85
CA ARG A 15 15.20 -27.27 10.60
C ARG A 15 16.36 -28.25 10.80
N HIS A 16 17.60 -27.79 10.60
CA HIS A 16 18.82 -28.60 10.68
C HIS A 16 18.94 -29.74 9.66
N SER A 17 18.06 -29.83 8.66
CA SER A 17 18.23 -30.81 7.58
C SER A 17 19.29 -30.36 6.56
N SER A 18 19.94 -31.34 5.94
CA SER A 18 20.83 -31.16 4.80
C SER A 18 20.22 -31.79 3.57
N PHE A 19 20.20 -31.04 2.47
CA PHE A 19 19.75 -31.55 1.18
C PHE A 19 20.91 -31.50 0.19
N ASP A 20 21.38 -32.69 -0.20
CA ASP A 20 22.44 -32.83 -1.21
C ASP A 20 21.92 -32.68 -2.64
N LYS A 21 20.61 -32.82 -2.86
CA LYS A 21 19.95 -32.70 -4.17
C LYS A 21 18.97 -31.52 -4.17
N SER A 22 18.48 -31.14 -5.35
CA SER A 22 17.51 -30.07 -5.48
C SER A 22 16.21 -30.35 -4.72
N LEU A 23 15.67 -29.30 -4.10
CA LEU A 23 14.44 -29.33 -3.32
C LEU A 23 13.36 -28.57 -4.09
N ASP A 24 12.29 -29.25 -4.48
CA ASP A 24 11.18 -28.63 -5.21
C ASP A 24 9.91 -28.66 -4.36
N ILE A 25 9.48 -27.47 -3.96
CA ILE A 25 8.27 -27.22 -3.17
C ILE A 25 7.27 -26.40 -4.00
N SER A 26 7.52 -26.22 -5.30
CA SER A 26 6.67 -25.45 -6.18
C SER A 26 5.23 -25.97 -6.27
N ASP A 27 4.30 -25.08 -6.62
CA ASP A 27 2.88 -25.34 -6.87
C ASP A 27 2.08 -25.90 -5.68
N ASN A 28 2.66 -25.85 -4.47
CA ASN A 28 1.98 -26.28 -3.25
C ASN A 28 1.32 -25.12 -2.50
N THR A 29 0.19 -25.43 -1.87
CA THR A 29 -0.47 -24.54 -0.91
C THR A 29 -0.26 -25.10 0.50
N PHE A 30 0.37 -24.32 1.37
CA PHE A 30 0.59 -24.69 2.76
C PHE A 30 -0.32 -23.87 3.68
N ASN A 31 -0.93 -24.53 4.67
CA ASN A 31 -1.67 -23.85 5.75
C ASN A 31 -0.73 -23.34 6.86
N CYS A 32 0.49 -23.89 6.93
CA CYS A 32 1.55 -23.49 7.85
C CYS A 32 2.75 -22.88 7.08
N ILE A 33 3.58 -22.11 7.77
CA ILE A 33 4.83 -21.57 7.17
C ILE A 33 5.89 -22.67 7.28
N PRO A 34 6.44 -23.17 6.16
CA PRO A 34 7.48 -24.18 6.20
C PRO A 34 8.75 -23.62 6.84
N ASP A 35 9.25 -24.30 7.86
CA ASP A 35 10.48 -23.92 8.54
C ASP A 35 11.69 -24.50 7.80
N LEU A 36 12.37 -23.64 7.03
CA LEU A 36 13.65 -23.93 6.37
C LEU A 36 14.83 -23.27 7.10
N THR A 37 14.65 -22.80 8.34
CA THR A 37 15.74 -22.19 9.11
C THR A 37 16.84 -23.21 9.38
N ASN A 38 18.10 -22.76 9.41
CA ASN A 38 19.27 -23.63 9.65
C ASN A 38 19.37 -24.86 8.72
N THR A 39 18.87 -24.77 7.49
CA THR A 39 19.03 -25.83 6.48
C THR A 39 20.29 -25.64 5.65
N LYS A 40 21.01 -26.73 5.39
CA LYS A 40 22.14 -26.75 4.44
C LYS A 40 21.62 -27.21 3.08
N LEU A 41 21.59 -26.28 2.13
CA LEU A 41 21.12 -26.51 0.76
C LEU A 41 22.32 -26.39 -0.19
N THR A 42 22.72 -27.51 -0.80
CA THR A 42 23.86 -27.54 -1.73
C THR A 42 23.43 -27.20 -3.17
N ASN A 43 22.16 -27.44 -3.51
CA ASN A 43 21.62 -27.32 -4.86
C ASN A 43 20.40 -26.36 -4.90
N GLN A 44 19.92 -26.08 -6.13
CA GLN A 44 18.78 -25.17 -6.36
C GLN A 44 17.52 -25.61 -5.58
N VAL A 45 16.82 -24.62 -5.02
CA VAL A 45 15.51 -24.80 -4.40
C VAL A 45 14.48 -24.19 -5.33
N SER A 46 13.36 -24.84 -5.58
CA SER A 46 12.26 -24.25 -6.36
C SER A 46 11.08 -23.96 -5.44
N LEU A 47 10.73 -22.68 -5.32
CA LEU A 47 9.57 -22.18 -4.56
C LEU A 47 8.45 -21.67 -5.48
N GLY A 48 8.53 -21.99 -6.79
CA GLY A 48 7.62 -21.51 -7.83
C GLY A 48 6.13 -21.64 -7.47
N ARG A 49 5.36 -20.57 -7.57
CA ARG A 49 3.91 -20.48 -7.26
C ARG A 49 3.45 -21.05 -5.91
N MET A 50 4.34 -21.20 -4.92
CA MET A 50 3.98 -21.61 -3.57
C MET A 50 3.07 -20.57 -2.90
N LYS A 51 2.00 -21.01 -2.24
CA LYS A 51 1.05 -20.13 -1.52
C LYS A 51 0.96 -20.51 -0.06
N ILE A 52 1.00 -19.52 0.83
CA ILE A 52 0.83 -19.71 2.27
C ILE A 52 -0.55 -19.16 2.65
N LYS A 53 -1.45 -20.03 3.14
CA LYS A 53 -2.78 -19.69 3.65
C LYS A 53 -2.81 -19.69 5.18
N LYS A 54 -1.82 -19.10 5.83
CA LYS A 54 -1.79 -19.01 7.29
C LYS A 54 -2.61 -17.80 7.74
N LYS A 55 -3.57 -18.02 8.66
CA LYS A 55 -4.09 -16.93 9.50
C LYS A 55 -3.06 -16.71 10.59
N TYR A 56 -2.46 -15.52 10.63
CA TYR A 56 -1.59 -15.14 11.74
C TYR A 56 -2.41 -15.15 13.02
N SER A 57 -2.13 -16.11 13.90
CA SER A 57 -2.67 -16.14 15.25
C SER A 57 -1.61 -15.55 16.16
N ASN A 58 -2.02 -14.57 16.96
CA ASN A 58 -1.29 -13.99 18.10
C ASN A 58 -0.11 -14.83 18.57
N GLY A 59 1.11 -14.46 18.17
CA GLY A 59 2.34 -14.91 18.85
C GLY A 59 3.03 -16.17 18.32
N GLY A 60 3.08 -16.40 17.01
CA GLY A 60 4.06 -17.35 16.44
C GLY A 60 5.49 -16.85 16.63
N ASP A 61 6.18 -17.27 17.69
CA ASP A 61 7.46 -16.70 18.18
C ASP A 61 8.64 -16.81 17.18
N HIS A 62 8.52 -17.64 16.14
CA HIS A 62 9.55 -17.81 15.09
C HIS A 62 9.05 -17.66 13.64
N ASP A 63 7.80 -17.23 13.41
CA ASP A 63 7.27 -17.13 12.04
C ASP A 63 8.01 -16.09 11.19
N GLY A 64 8.48 -14.99 11.79
CA GLY A 64 9.26 -13.96 11.11
C GLY A 64 10.60 -14.48 10.56
N GLU A 65 11.32 -15.29 11.35
CA GLU A 65 12.61 -15.88 10.94
C GLU A 65 12.44 -16.90 9.81
N ARG A 66 11.38 -17.72 9.89
CA ARG A 66 11.00 -18.67 8.84
C ARG A 66 10.70 -17.96 7.52
N LEU A 67 9.93 -16.86 7.57
CA LEU A 67 9.59 -16.06 6.40
C LEU A 67 10.79 -15.29 5.83
N CYS A 68 11.68 -14.78 6.68
CA CYS A 68 12.92 -14.15 6.24
C CYS A 68 13.78 -15.15 5.44
N ARG A 69 13.91 -16.39 5.92
CA ARG A 69 14.63 -17.43 5.20
C ARG A 69 13.97 -17.80 3.86
N LEU A 70 12.64 -17.87 3.82
CA LEU A 70 11.90 -18.12 2.57
C LEU A 70 12.08 -16.97 1.55
N LYS A 71 12.13 -15.73 2.03
CA LYS A 71 12.44 -14.55 1.21
C LYS A 71 13.85 -14.64 0.62
N GLU A 72 14.87 -14.96 1.42
CA GLU A 72 16.25 -15.15 0.93
C GLU A 72 16.34 -16.22 -0.17
N LEU A 73 15.64 -17.35 0.03
CA LEU A 73 15.59 -18.43 -0.96
C LEU A 73 14.87 -17.98 -2.25
N ALA A 74 13.79 -17.21 -2.13
CA ALA A 74 13.09 -16.67 -3.30
C ALA A 74 13.93 -15.65 -4.08
N GLU A 75 14.71 -14.81 -3.39
CA GLU A 75 15.66 -13.88 -3.99
C GLU A 75 16.81 -14.61 -4.70
N ALA A 76 17.37 -15.64 -4.07
CA ALA A 76 18.39 -16.51 -4.68
C ALA A 76 17.90 -17.18 -5.98
N ASN A 77 16.60 -17.50 -6.03
CA ASN A 77 15.93 -18.06 -7.21
C ASN A 77 15.46 -17.02 -8.23
N LYS A 78 15.81 -15.73 -8.05
CA LYS A 78 15.38 -14.60 -8.92
C LYS A 78 13.86 -14.46 -9.05
N SER A 79 13.10 -15.02 -8.10
CA SER A 79 11.63 -14.98 -8.10
C SER A 79 11.14 -13.77 -7.32
N TYR A 80 11.28 -12.59 -7.92
CA TYR A 80 11.03 -11.30 -7.27
C TYR A 80 9.61 -11.16 -6.69
N GLN A 81 8.58 -11.60 -7.42
CA GLN A 81 7.19 -11.51 -6.96
C GLN A 81 6.95 -12.33 -5.67
N GLN A 82 7.63 -13.47 -5.54
CA GLN A 82 7.52 -14.32 -4.36
C GLN A 82 8.29 -13.76 -3.18
N ALA A 83 9.48 -13.21 -3.42
CA ALA A 83 10.23 -12.52 -2.37
C ALA A 83 9.40 -11.37 -1.78
N LEU A 84 8.70 -10.63 -2.64
CA LEU A 84 7.82 -9.56 -2.21
C LEU A 84 6.59 -10.06 -1.44
N ASP A 85 5.95 -11.14 -1.90
CA ASP A 85 4.87 -11.80 -1.15
C ASP A 85 5.34 -12.24 0.23
N PHE A 86 6.52 -12.88 0.31
CA PHE A 86 7.10 -13.32 1.58
C PHE A 86 7.44 -12.16 2.51
N HIS A 87 7.89 -11.03 1.95
CA HIS A 87 8.15 -9.83 2.72
C HIS A 87 6.86 -9.21 3.30
N VAL A 88 5.76 -9.19 2.53
CA VAL A 88 4.46 -8.72 3.03
C VAL A 88 3.96 -9.62 4.17
N THR A 89 4.09 -10.93 4.00
CA THR A 89 3.73 -11.89 5.05
C THR A 89 4.61 -11.75 6.30
N GLU A 90 5.90 -11.46 6.12
CA GLU A 90 6.86 -11.20 7.20
C GLU A 90 6.46 -9.96 8.02
N MET A 91 6.11 -8.88 7.34
CA MET A 91 5.65 -7.63 7.99
C MET A 91 4.33 -7.83 8.75
N GLN A 92 3.39 -8.61 8.19
CA GLN A 92 2.14 -8.94 8.88
C GLN A 92 2.38 -9.78 10.15
N ALA A 93 3.26 -10.78 10.08
CA ALA A 93 3.62 -11.60 11.24
C ALA A 93 4.34 -10.78 12.32
N ASN A 94 5.20 -9.84 11.92
CA ASN A 94 5.96 -9.00 12.84
C ASN A 94 5.12 -7.88 13.47
N ARG A 95 3.98 -7.50 12.88
CA ARG A 95 3.08 -6.45 13.41
C ARG A 95 2.66 -6.72 14.86
N GLU A 96 2.34 -7.96 15.18
CA GLU A 96 1.85 -8.33 16.52
C GLU A 96 2.94 -8.20 17.59
N ARG A 97 4.22 -8.26 17.19
CA ARG A 97 5.39 -8.10 18.06
C ARG A 97 5.75 -6.65 18.36
N LEU A 98 5.10 -5.67 17.72
CA LEU A 98 5.39 -4.27 17.99
C LEU A 98 4.99 -3.89 19.43
N PRO A 99 5.86 -3.19 20.17
CA PRO A 99 5.66 -2.95 21.61
C PRO A 99 4.56 -1.93 21.92
N SER A 100 4.14 -1.11 20.95
CA SER A 100 3.13 -0.07 21.17
C SER A 100 2.02 -0.10 20.14
N GLU A 101 0.80 0.07 20.64
CA GLU A 101 -0.45 0.10 19.87
C GLU A 101 -0.48 1.24 18.83
N PHE A 102 0.24 2.34 19.07
CA PHE A 102 0.34 3.43 18.10
C PHE A 102 1.07 2.98 16.83
N TYR A 103 2.21 2.29 17.00
CA TYR A 103 2.95 1.76 15.86
C TYR A 103 2.17 0.66 15.14
N LYS A 104 1.40 -0.18 15.86
CA LYS A 104 0.50 -1.15 15.23
C LYS A 104 -0.57 -0.48 14.36
N LYS A 105 -1.16 0.62 14.84
CA LYS A 105 -2.15 1.40 14.07
C LYS A 105 -1.53 2.05 12.83
N LEU A 106 -0.34 2.63 12.96
CA LEU A 106 0.39 3.20 11.82
C LEU A 106 0.73 2.13 10.77
N ASP A 107 1.20 0.97 11.22
CA ASP A 107 1.54 -0.13 10.34
C ASP A 107 0.30 -0.72 9.64
N TYR A 108 -0.83 -0.79 10.37
CA TYR A 108 -2.13 -1.14 9.79
C TYR A 108 -2.62 -0.13 8.76
N ALA A 109 -2.48 1.18 9.04
CA ALA A 109 -2.81 2.23 8.08
C ALA A 109 -1.93 2.10 6.83
N PHE A 110 -0.63 1.87 6.97
CA PHE A 110 0.28 1.65 5.86
C PHE A 110 -0.12 0.44 5.00
N TYR A 111 -0.51 -0.67 5.64
CA TYR A 111 -1.06 -1.83 4.93
C TYR A 111 -2.33 -1.51 4.16
N LYS A 112 -3.30 -0.83 4.78
CA LYS A 112 -4.56 -0.43 4.10
C LYS A 112 -4.34 0.56 2.97
N ILE A 113 -3.33 1.42 3.09
CA ILE A 113 -3.07 2.48 2.12
C ILE A 113 -2.29 1.96 0.92
N ALA A 114 -1.26 1.14 1.14
CA ALA A 114 -0.29 0.78 0.10
C ALA A 114 0.05 -0.72 0.00
N ILE A 115 -0.53 -1.61 0.83
CA ILE A 115 -0.14 -3.03 0.94
C ILE A 115 1.39 -3.17 0.98
N TYR A 116 2.04 -2.42 1.87
CA TYR A 116 3.51 -2.38 1.98
C TYR A 116 4.27 -2.08 0.67
N GLY A 117 3.66 -1.31 -0.25
CA GLY A 117 4.28 -0.98 -1.55
C GLY A 117 4.24 -2.11 -2.58
N GLN A 118 3.49 -3.19 -2.32
CA GLN A 118 3.26 -4.27 -3.29
C GLN A 118 2.34 -3.83 -4.43
N SER A 119 1.34 -3.00 -4.11
CA SER A 119 0.30 -2.58 -5.06
C SER A 119 0.37 -1.09 -5.35
N ILE A 120 0.44 -0.73 -6.64
CA ILE A 120 0.40 0.66 -7.12
C ILE A 120 -1.05 1.15 -7.28
N THR A 121 -1.98 0.23 -7.54
CA THR A 121 -3.39 0.56 -7.84
C THR A 121 -4.16 1.02 -6.60
N LEU A 122 -3.79 0.54 -5.41
CA LEU A 122 -4.45 0.91 -4.16
C LEU A 122 -4.17 2.36 -3.73
N PRO A 123 -2.91 2.84 -3.67
CA PRO A 123 -2.65 4.24 -3.34
C PRO A 123 -3.20 5.18 -4.41
N LEU A 124 -3.24 4.76 -5.69
CA LEU A 124 -3.88 5.53 -6.76
C LEU A 124 -5.40 5.66 -6.55
N LYS A 125 -6.10 4.57 -6.18
CA LYS A 125 -7.54 4.61 -5.87
C LYS A 125 -7.83 5.49 -4.66
N ASN A 126 -7.00 5.39 -3.63
CA ASN A 126 -7.14 6.19 -2.41
C ASN A 126 -6.89 7.68 -2.67
N LEU A 127 -5.90 8.03 -3.49
CA LEU A 127 -5.66 9.40 -3.93
C LEU A 127 -6.86 9.94 -4.72
N GLY A 128 -7.42 9.16 -5.66
CA GLY A 128 -8.61 9.57 -6.39
C GLY A 128 -9.84 9.79 -5.50
N TYR A 129 -10.06 8.90 -4.52
CA TYR A 129 -11.13 9.07 -3.52
C TYR A 129 -10.94 10.34 -2.68
N LEU A 130 -9.70 10.60 -2.26
CA LEU A 130 -9.36 11.79 -1.50
C LEU A 130 -9.61 13.06 -2.33
N THR A 131 -9.16 13.10 -3.58
CA THR A 131 -9.42 14.22 -4.50
C THR A 131 -10.91 14.51 -4.62
N LEU A 132 -11.74 13.49 -4.84
CA LEU A 132 -13.20 13.63 -4.96
C LEU A 132 -13.86 14.10 -3.66
N LEU A 133 -13.40 13.60 -2.51
CA LEU A 133 -13.91 13.99 -1.20
C LEU A 133 -13.65 15.48 -0.95
N PHE A 134 -12.42 15.95 -1.19
CA PHE A 134 -12.08 17.37 -1.02
C PHE A 134 -12.78 18.26 -2.04
N THR A 135 -12.93 17.82 -3.30
CA THR A 135 -13.75 18.51 -4.30
C THR A 135 -15.17 18.75 -3.80
N SER A 136 -15.79 17.72 -3.21
CA SER A 136 -17.16 17.83 -2.66
C SER A 136 -17.23 18.83 -1.50
N ILE A 137 -16.22 18.83 -0.62
CA ILE A 137 -16.11 19.81 0.48
C ILE A 137 -16.00 21.23 -0.09
N TYR A 138 -15.13 21.46 -1.08
CA TYR A 138 -14.97 22.78 -1.69
C TYR A 138 -16.21 23.25 -2.44
N ALA A 139 -16.87 22.35 -3.17
CA ALA A 139 -18.14 22.65 -3.83
C ALA A 139 -19.24 23.01 -2.83
N SER A 140 -19.37 22.25 -1.72
CA SER A 140 -20.35 22.55 -0.67
C SER A 140 -20.08 23.88 0.04
N MET A 141 -18.82 24.21 0.36
CA MET A 141 -18.46 25.51 0.95
C MET A 141 -18.75 26.68 0.00
N SER A 142 -18.53 26.50 -1.30
CA SER A 142 -18.86 27.51 -2.31
C SER A 142 -20.38 27.76 -2.40
N ILE A 143 -21.19 26.69 -2.35
CA ILE A 143 -22.66 26.77 -2.41
C ILE A 143 -23.24 27.50 -1.20
N VAL A 144 -22.68 27.28 -0.01
CA VAL A 144 -23.13 27.97 1.22
C VAL A 144 -22.91 29.48 1.13
N GLN A 145 -21.85 29.92 0.47
CA GLN A 145 -21.56 31.36 0.33
C GLN A 145 -22.31 32.01 -0.83
N HIS A 146 -22.54 31.28 -1.91
CA HIS A 146 -23.30 31.76 -3.07
C HIS A 146 -24.32 30.70 -3.48
N PRO A 147 -25.60 30.84 -3.09
CA PRO A 147 -26.66 29.92 -3.48
C PRO A 147 -26.75 29.88 -5.01
N PRO A 148 -26.66 28.69 -5.64
CA PRO A 148 -26.81 28.58 -7.07
C PRO A 148 -28.24 28.92 -7.49
N GLY A 149 -28.39 29.70 -8.58
CA GLY A 149 -29.69 30.03 -9.15
C GLY A 149 -30.28 28.88 -9.98
N HIS A 150 -29.41 28.01 -10.52
CA HIS A 150 -29.81 26.86 -11.32
C HIS A 150 -29.04 25.58 -10.94
N TRP A 151 -29.62 24.42 -11.25
CA TRP A 151 -29.04 23.10 -10.93
C TRP A 151 -27.72 22.79 -11.65
N TYR A 152 -27.46 23.41 -12.82
CA TYR A 152 -26.25 23.18 -13.61
C TYR A 152 -25.01 23.91 -13.06
N ASP A 153 -25.19 25.02 -12.30
CA ASP A 153 -24.09 25.75 -11.62
C ASP A 153 -23.33 24.85 -10.63
N TRP A 154 -24.01 23.82 -10.11
CA TRP A 154 -23.40 22.83 -9.22
C TRP A 154 -22.30 22.03 -9.92
N ILE A 155 -22.52 21.68 -11.20
CA ILE A 155 -21.58 20.89 -12.00
C ILE A 155 -20.34 21.72 -12.31
N ASP A 156 -20.52 22.98 -12.72
CA ASP A 156 -19.40 23.88 -13.01
C ASP A 156 -18.53 24.11 -11.76
N ARG A 157 -19.15 24.34 -10.60
CA ARG A 157 -18.42 24.49 -9.33
C ARG A 157 -17.73 23.21 -8.89
N PHE A 158 -18.32 22.05 -9.17
CA PHE A 158 -17.66 20.76 -8.93
C PHE A 158 -16.41 20.62 -9.81
N PHE A 159 -16.47 20.99 -11.09
CA PHE A 159 -15.30 20.95 -11.98
C PHE A 159 -14.22 21.95 -11.57
N ILE A 160 -14.59 23.16 -11.15
CA ILE A 160 -13.62 24.16 -10.65
C ILE A 160 -12.98 23.67 -9.34
N GLY A 161 -13.77 23.13 -8.40
CA GLY A 161 -13.27 22.51 -7.17
C GLY A 161 -12.38 21.29 -7.43
N LEU A 162 -12.67 20.52 -8.48
CA LEU A 162 -11.87 19.38 -8.92
C LEU A 162 -10.54 19.84 -9.52
N LEU A 163 -10.55 20.92 -10.28
CA LEU A 163 -9.35 21.53 -10.83
C LEU A 163 -8.44 22.09 -9.73
N TYR A 164 -9.03 22.73 -8.71
CA TYR A 164 -8.32 23.17 -7.51
C TYR A 164 -7.70 21.98 -6.75
N SER A 165 -8.50 20.94 -6.50
CA SER A 165 -8.08 19.72 -5.81
C SER A 165 -6.95 18.99 -6.56
N LEU A 166 -7.05 18.87 -7.89
CA LEU A 166 -5.99 18.31 -8.75
C LEU A 166 -4.70 19.14 -8.70
N SER A 167 -4.83 20.46 -8.64
CA SER A 167 -3.69 21.36 -8.53
C SER A 167 -2.94 21.17 -7.21
N GLN A 168 -3.66 20.90 -6.11
CA GLN A 168 -3.07 20.55 -4.81
C GLN A 168 -2.43 19.16 -4.80
N VAL A 169 -2.87 18.23 -5.65
CA VAL A 169 -2.24 16.91 -5.78
C VAL A 169 -0.84 17.01 -6.38
N PHE A 170 -0.64 17.93 -7.34
CA PHE A 170 0.62 18.11 -8.05
C PHE A 170 1.18 19.53 -7.92
N PRO A 171 1.59 19.97 -6.71
CA PRO A 171 2.08 21.34 -6.48
C PRO A 171 3.39 21.62 -7.23
N PHE A 172 4.09 20.58 -7.69
CA PHE A 172 5.33 20.69 -8.47
C PHE A 172 5.08 21.03 -9.95
N VAL A 173 3.86 20.88 -10.45
CA VAL A 173 3.51 21.21 -11.84
C VAL A 173 3.17 22.69 -11.91
N SER A 174 3.92 23.47 -12.71
CA SER A 174 3.71 24.91 -12.85
C SER A 174 2.29 25.27 -13.29
N ALA A 175 1.68 24.44 -14.16
CA ALA A 175 0.29 24.59 -14.57
C ALA A 175 -0.70 24.44 -13.40
N GLY A 176 -0.40 23.57 -12.43
CA GLY A 176 -1.23 23.39 -11.24
C GLY A 176 -1.26 24.64 -10.36
N ARG A 177 -0.12 25.33 -10.17
CA ARG A 177 -0.09 26.54 -9.33
C ARG A 177 -0.91 27.69 -9.92
N ASN A 178 -0.78 27.92 -11.21
CA ASN A 178 -1.55 28.95 -11.91
C ASN A 178 -3.04 28.59 -11.89
N SER A 179 -3.36 27.33 -12.18
CA SER A 179 -4.72 26.83 -12.14
C SER A 179 -5.35 26.85 -10.74
N ALA A 180 -4.56 26.69 -9.67
CA ALA A 180 -5.04 26.82 -8.29
C ALA A 180 -5.42 28.26 -7.95
N ALA A 181 -4.63 29.24 -8.39
CA ALA A 181 -4.93 30.65 -8.20
C ALA A 181 -6.19 31.06 -8.99
N ASP A 182 -6.28 30.62 -10.25
CA ASP A 182 -7.43 30.91 -11.13
C ASP A 182 -8.72 30.27 -10.62
N SER A 183 -8.66 29.00 -10.21
CA SER A 183 -9.83 28.29 -9.66
C SER A 183 -10.27 28.85 -8.31
N LEU A 184 -9.35 29.31 -7.46
CA LEU A 184 -9.67 29.95 -6.19
C LEU A 184 -10.40 31.29 -6.41
N ASN A 185 -9.92 32.11 -7.35
CA ASN A 185 -10.57 33.36 -7.74
C ASN A 185 -11.97 33.14 -8.34
N GLN A 186 -12.18 32.04 -9.07
CA GLN A 186 -13.49 31.66 -9.59
C GLN A 186 -14.44 31.09 -8.53
N LEU A 187 -13.91 30.41 -7.51
CA LEU A 187 -14.69 29.84 -6.40
C LEU A 187 -15.12 30.89 -5.38
N PHE A 188 -14.28 31.91 -5.15
CA PHE A 188 -14.50 32.97 -4.19
C PHE A 188 -14.21 34.34 -4.83
N PRO A 189 -15.18 34.93 -5.57
CA PRO A 189 -15.05 36.28 -6.10
C PRO A 189 -15.10 37.38 -5.00
N CYS A 190 -15.44 37.03 -3.76
CA CYS A 190 -15.46 37.94 -2.61
C CYS A 190 -14.17 37.85 -1.79
N GLU A 191 -13.69 39.01 -1.34
CA GLU A 191 -12.38 39.27 -0.71
C GLU A 191 -12.12 38.51 0.62
N THR A 192 -13.15 37.88 1.22
CA THR A 192 -13.05 37.17 2.50
C THR A 192 -13.12 35.65 2.31
N ILE A 193 -11.97 35.04 2.06
CA ILE A 193 -11.82 33.58 2.04
C ILE A 193 -11.85 33.07 3.50
N PRO A 194 -12.69 32.08 3.85
CA PRO A 194 -12.73 31.54 5.21
C PRO A 194 -11.40 30.88 5.60
N ASP A 195 -10.90 31.16 6.81
CA ASP A 195 -9.67 30.55 7.33
C ASP A 195 -9.70 29.00 7.32
N GLY A 196 -10.89 28.42 7.50
CA GLY A 196 -11.10 26.97 7.42
C GLY A 196 -10.73 26.37 6.05
N PHE A 197 -10.91 27.12 4.96
CA PHE A 197 -10.55 26.65 3.61
C PHE A 197 -9.04 26.44 3.46
N TYR A 198 -8.23 27.37 3.97
CA TYR A 198 -6.77 27.25 3.96
C TYR A 198 -6.29 26.05 4.74
N PHE A 199 -6.88 25.78 5.91
CA PHE A 199 -6.56 24.60 6.70
C PHE A 199 -6.82 23.30 5.92
N PHE A 200 -8.00 23.17 5.30
CA PHE A 200 -8.32 22.00 4.48
C PHE A 200 -7.39 21.86 3.27
N SER A 201 -7.04 22.97 2.62
CA SER A 201 -6.12 22.96 1.48
C SER A 201 -4.71 22.52 1.84
N ILE A 202 -4.16 23.02 2.96
CA ILE A 202 -2.83 22.60 3.44
C ILE A 202 -2.86 21.12 3.82
N PHE A 203 -3.90 20.69 4.54
CA PHE A 203 -4.06 19.31 4.95
C PHE A 203 -4.18 18.35 3.75
N GLN A 204 -4.96 18.74 2.74
CA GLN A 204 -5.03 18.00 1.47
C GLN A 204 -3.66 17.91 0.81
N GLY A 205 -2.94 19.03 0.67
CA GLY A 205 -1.63 19.06 0.02
C GLY A 205 -0.61 18.13 0.70
N VAL A 206 -0.55 18.12 2.03
CA VAL A 206 0.31 17.21 2.79
C VAL A 206 -0.04 15.75 2.51
N LEU A 207 -1.33 15.40 2.54
CA LEU A 207 -1.78 14.04 2.26
C LEU A 207 -1.43 13.64 0.81
N SER A 208 -1.68 14.52 -0.17
CA SER A 208 -1.37 14.25 -1.57
C SER A 208 0.12 14.01 -1.83
N VAL A 209 1.01 14.73 -1.14
CA VAL A 209 2.46 14.48 -1.22
C VAL A 209 2.80 13.10 -0.67
N ILE A 210 2.24 12.70 0.48
CA ILE A 210 2.44 11.37 1.06
C ILE A 210 1.97 10.28 0.08
N PHE A 211 0.77 10.40 -0.48
CA PHE A 211 0.27 9.43 -1.46
C PHE A 211 1.12 9.36 -2.72
N SER A 212 1.58 10.51 -3.24
CA SER A 212 2.49 10.56 -4.39
C SER A 212 3.81 9.84 -4.09
N PHE A 213 4.38 10.04 -2.90
CA PHE A 213 5.57 9.33 -2.45
C PHE A 213 5.35 7.81 -2.38
N LEU A 214 4.20 7.37 -1.88
CA LEU A 214 3.84 5.94 -1.83
C LEU A 214 3.69 5.33 -3.22
N ILE A 215 3.14 6.08 -4.18
CA ILE A 215 3.06 5.66 -5.59
C ILE A 215 4.47 5.49 -6.17
N CYS A 216 5.38 6.46 -5.93
CA CYS A 216 6.78 6.36 -6.34
C CYS A 216 7.49 5.16 -5.71
N LEU A 217 7.25 4.86 -4.43
CA LEU A 217 7.78 3.68 -3.75
C LEU A 217 7.30 2.38 -4.41
N GLY A 218 6.00 2.29 -4.72
CA GLY A 218 5.42 1.15 -5.43
C GLY A 218 6.00 0.97 -6.85
N PHE A 219 6.23 2.07 -7.57
CA PHE A 219 6.91 2.04 -8.87
C PHE A 219 8.35 1.52 -8.76
N ARG A 220 9.13 2.02 -7.81
CA ARG A 220 10.49 1.54 -7.56
C ARG A 220 10.50 0.04 -7.27
N ASN A 221 9.55 -0.43 -6.47
CA ASN A 221 9.42 -1.84 -6.11
C ASN A 221 9.11 -2.68 -7.37
N ARG A 222 8.13 -2.28 -8.18
CA ARG A 222 7.77 -3.01 -9.40
C ARG A 222 8.87 -3.03 -10.47
N PHE A 223 9.63 -1.94 -10.61
CA PHE A 223 10.67 -1.80 -11.65
C PHE A 223 12.05 -2.31 -11.23
N ARG A 224 12.26 -2.69 -9.96
CA ARG A 224 13.43 -3.46 -9.52
C ARG A 224 13.32 -4.94 -9.93
N ARG A 225 12.96 -5.19 -11.20
CA ARG A 225 13.04 -6.48 -11.87
C ARG A 225 14.42 -6.66 -12.48
#